data_AF-A0A2T6L7Y8-F1
#
_entry.id   AF-A0A2T6L7Y8-F1
#
_cell.length_a   1.000
_cell.length_b   1.000
_cell.length_c   1.000
_cell.angle_alpha   90.00
_cell.angle_beta   90.00
_cell.angle_gamma   90.00
#
_symmetry.space_group_name_H-M   'P 1'
#
loop_
_entity.id
_entity.type
_entity.pdbx_description
1 polymer ?
#
loop_
_entity_poly.entity_id
_entity_poly.type
_entity_poly.pdbx_seq_one_letter_code
_entity_poly.pdbx_strand_id
1 'polypeptide(L)'
;MTPKSFYDVRFAVAPGAARKDAHHIRGSLDQAMAALDLEFEDPGNTWLLFQSGADLALDVYQRGRRVSSIDLHPFVTVRAAGYPDIAFRGPGGSTAYAVGTDDPDRVKTVLAELGDRMFAGDLDGTVDVTVDWDSAGVPPLVGERAEEGDYVLLGDGPLDDLDELDDLDEDELEDELIDRGYVEYGDHDFDA
;
A
#
# COMPACT_ATOMS: atom_id res chain seq x y z
N MET A 1 -5.44 12.67 -24.62
CA MET A 1 -4.82 12.90 -23.27
C MET A 1 -3.42 12.27 -23.11
N THR A 2 -2.49 12.88 -22.33
CA THR A 2 -1.14 12.31 -22.08
C THR A 2 -1.07 11.45 -20.81
N PRO A 3 -0.50 10.22 -20.86
CA PRO A 3 -0.34 9.37 -19.68
C PRO A 3 0.52 10.02 -18.60
N LYS A 4 -0.02 10.10 -17.38
CA LYS A 4 0.64 10.71 -16.22
C LYS A 4 1.45 9.70 -15.41
N SER A 5 2.30 10.22 -14.53
CA SER A 5 3.17 9.43 -13.64
C SER A 5 2.68 9.56 -12.21
N PHE A 6 2.71 8.46 -11.46
CA PHE A 6 2.17 8.41 -10.11
C PHE A 6 2.79 7.27 -9.30
N TYR A 7 2.62 7.33 -8.00
CA TYR A 7 2.83 6.24 -7.08
C TYR A 7 1.49 5.60 -6.75
N ASP A 8 1.49 4.28 -6.58
CA ASP A 8 0.36 3.53 -6.04
C ASP A 8 0.86 2.79 -4.79
N VAL A 9 0.37 3.20 -3.62
CA VAL A 9 0.56 2.43 -2.39
C VAL A 9 -0.53 1.39 -2.32
N ARG A 10 -0.16 0.13 -2.47
CA ARG A 10 -1.08 -1.00 -2.43
C ARG A 10 -0.98 -1.71 -1.09
N PHE A 11 -2.11 -1.82 -0.40
CA PHE A 11 -2.31 -2.62 0.80
C PHE A 11 -3.44 -3.62 0.50
N ALA A 12 -3.09 -4.88 0.24
CA ALA A 12 -4.06 -5.90 -0.12
C ALA A 12 -3.96 -7.13 0.76
N VAL A 13 -5.08 -7.81 1.01
CA VAL A 13 -5.12 -9.09 1.71
C VAL A 13 -5.86 -10.09 0.83
N ALA A 14 -5.17 -11.17 0.47
CA ALA A 14 -5.74 -12.21 -0.38
C ALA A 14 -7.06 -12.76 0.21
N PRO A 15 -8.04 -13.14 -0.63
CA PRO A 15 -9.37 -13.55 -0.20
C PRO A 15 -9.34 -14.66 0.87
N GLY A 16 -9.95 -14.40 2.02
CA GLY A 16 -9.97 -15.34 3.15
C GLY A 16 -10.86 -14.90 4.32
N ALA A 17 -10.30 -14.94 5.54
CA ALA A 17 -11.00 -14.52 6.76
C ALA A 17 -11.13 -12.98 6.89
N ALA A 18 -10.29 -12.23 6.16
CA ALA A 18 -10.35 -10.80 5.98
C ALA A 18 -10.25 -10.47 4.49
N ARG A 19 -10.68 -9.27 4.11
CA ARG A 19 -10.58 -8.72 2.75
C ARG A 19 -10.17 -7.26 2.84
N LYS A 20 -9.30 -6.85 1.95
CA LYS A 20 -8.85 -5.47 1.76
C LYS A 20 -8.12 -5.43 0.43
N ASP A 21 -8.41 -4.44 -0.40
CA ASP A 21 -7.65 -4.17 -1.62
C ASP A 21 -7.54 -2.66 -1.80
N ALA A 22 -6.79 -2.05 -0.88
CA ALA A 22 -6.63 -0.61 -0.81
C ALA A 22 -5.48 -0.13 -1.70
N HIS A 23 -5.77 0.92 -2.45
CA HIS A 23 -4.87 1.59 -3.37
C HIS A 23 -4.89 3.10 -3.11
N HIS A 24 -3.72 3.68 -2.91
CA HIS A 24 -3.55 5.12 -2.74
C HIS A 24 -2.72 5.68 -3.88
N ILE A 25 -3.41 6.27 -4.86
CA ILE A 25 -2.80 6.85 -6.06
C ILE A 25 -2.35 8.27 -5.73
N ARG A 26 -1.03 8.54 -5.85
CA ARG A 26 -0.41 9.79 -5.41
C ARG A 26 0.60 10.37 -6.40
N GLY A 27 0.61 11.71 -6.51
CA GLY A 27 1.48 12.45 -7.42
C GLY A 27 2.88 12.72 -6.88
N SER A 28 3.13 12.40 -5.62
CA SER A 28 4.41 12.62 -4.93
C SER A 28 4.69 11.56 -3.87
N LEU A 29 5.97 11.38 -3.54
CA LEU A 29 6.39 10.43 -2.52
C LEU A 29 5.88 10.87 -1.14
N ASP A 30 5.92 12.16 -0.81
CA ASP A 30 5.42 12.68 0.47
C ASP A 30 3.94 12.33 0.69
N GLN A 31 3.12 12.41 -0.36
CA GLN A 31 1.72 12.01 -0.29
C GLN A 31 1.53 10.49 -0.16
N ALA A 32 2.38 9.70 -0.81
CA ALA A 32 2.37 8.24 -0.66
C ALA A 32 2.78 7.81 0.76
N MET A 33 3.79 8.48 1.33
CA MET A 33 4.20 8.28 2.73
C MET A 33 3.03 8.60 3.69
N ALA A 34 2.40 9.76 3.53
CA ALA A 34 1.28 10.17 4.37
C ALA A 34 0.07 9.24 4.23
N ALA A 35 -0.21 8.72 3.03
CA ALA A 35 -1.29 7.75 2.82
C ALA A 35 -1.01 6.44 3.56
N LEU A 36 0.23 5.95 3.51
CA LEU A 36 0.61 4.73 4.23
C LEU A 36 0.59 4.94 5.76
N ASP A 37 1.00 6.11 6.24
CA ASP A 37 0.94 6.44 7.66
C ASP A 37 -0.52 6.40 8.17
N LEU A 38 -1.47 6.96 7.39
CA LEU A 38 -2.90 6.91 7.70
C LEU A 38 -3.43 5.47 7.74
N GLU A 39 -2.99 4.61 6.83
CA GLU A 39 -3.35 3.18 6.84
C GLU A 39 -2.91 2.50 8.14
N PHE A 40 -1.76 2.89 8.71
CA PHE A 40 -1.28 2.34 9.98
C PHE A 40 -1.89 2.97 11.23
N GLU A 41 -2.62 4.09 11.11
CA GLU A 41 -3.40 4.63 12.22
C GLU A 41 -4.55 3.70 12.62
N ASP A 42 -5.04 2.87 11.70
CA ASP A 42 -6.02 1.82 12.00
C ASP A 42 -5.31 0.56 12.56
N PRO A 43 -5.56 0.19 13.83
CA PRO A 43 -5.01 -1.03 14.42
C PRO A 43 -5.41 -2.31 13.66
N GLY A 44 -6.55 -2.29 12.97
CA GLY A 44 -7.02 -3.38 12.12
C GLY A 44 -6.09 -3.64 10.94
N ASN A 45 -5.56 -2.60 10.30
CA ASN A 45 -4.62 -2.75 9.19
C ASN A 45 -3.27 -3.25 9.67
N THR A 46 -2.78 -2.77 10.80
CA THR A 46 -1.55 -3.32 11.39
C THR A 46 -1.74 -4.81 11.76
N TRP A 47 -2.91 -5.18 12.28
CA TRP A 47 -3.25 -6.58 12.53
C TRP A 47 -3.22 -7.44 11.26
N LEU A 48 -3.69 -6.91 10.11
CA LEU A 48 -3.63 -7.61 8.82
C LEU A 48 -2.20 -7.89 8.35
N LEU A 49 -1.24 -7.00 8.63
CA LEU A 49 0.18 -7.26 8.38
C LEU A 49 0.69 -8.48 9.16
N PHE A 50 0.28 -8.62 10.43
CA PHE A 50 0.74 -9.70 11.29
C PHE A 50 0.14 -11.06 10.96
N GLN A 51 -1.17 -11.09 10.74
CA GLN A 51 -1.92 -12.35 10.74
C GLN A 51 -2.21 -12.86 9.34
N SER A 52 -2.44 -11.96 8.39
CA SER A 52 -2.89 -12.29 7.04
C SER A 52 -1.76 -12.22 6.01
N GLY A 53 -0.60 -11.66 6.39
CA GLY A 53 0.53 -11.47 5.48
C GLY A 53 0.13 -10.58 4.30
N ALA A 54 -0.53 -9.45 4.60
CA ALA A 54 -1.01 -8.50 3.61
C ALA A 54 0.08 -8.16 2.58
N ASP A 55 -0.26 -8.08 1.31
CA ASP A 55 0.64 -7.56 0.28
C ASP A 55 0.75 -6.04 0.46
N LEU A 56 1.95 -5.58 0.82
CA LEU A 56 2.27 -4.17 0.98
C LEU A 56 3.34 -3.76 -0.03
N ALA A 57 2.95 -2.96 -1.01
CA ALA A 57 3.84 -2.57 -2.10
C ALA A 57 3.69 -1.09 -2.46
N LEU A 58 4.79 -0.49 -2.94
CA LEU A 58 4.79 0.76 -3.68
C LEU A 58 5.04 0.47 -5.16
N ASP A 59 4.02 0.63 -5.97
CA ASP A 59 4.15 0.58 -7.43
C ASP A 59 4.44 1.98 -7.97
N VAL A 60 5.42 2.06 -8.88
CA VAL A 60 5.83 3.33 -9.50
C VAL A 60 5.45 3.30 -10.97
N TYR A 61 4.57 4.23 -11.35
CA TYR A 61 4.13 4.40 -12.72
C TYR A 61 4.79 5.62 -13.34
N GLN A 62 5.44 5.43 -14.49
CA GLN A 62 5.96 6.51 -15.30
C GLN A 62 5.23 6.53 -16.63
N ARG A 63 4.54 7.63 -16.91
CA ARG A 63 3.76 7.83 -18.14
C ARG A 63 2.80 6.66 -18.40
N GLY A 64 1.98 6.35 -17.40
CA GLY A 64 0.98 5.28 -17.43
C GLY A 64 1.52 3.85 -17.43
N ARG A 65 2.83 3.63 -17.26
CA ARG A 65 3.41 2.29 -17.22
C ARG A 65 4.09 2.03 -15.89
N ARG A 66 3.81 0.88 -15.29
CA ARG A 66 4.54 0.43 -14.10
C ARG A 66 6.00 0.14 -14.46
N VAL A 67 6.92 0.90 -13.85
CA VAL A 67 8.38 0.75 -14.04
C VAL A 67 9.07 0.08 -12.86
N SER A 68 8.42 0.07 -11.70
CA SER A 68 8.93 -0.55 -10.49
C SER A 68 7.76 -0.99 -9.60
N SER A 69 7.99 -2.06 -8.85
CA SER A 69 7.12 -2.54 -7.77
C SER A 69 8.04 -2.88 -6.62
N ILE A 70 7.89 -2.15 -5.51
CA ILE A 70 8.77 -2.26 -4.34
C ILE A 70 7.96 -2.89 -3.23
N ASP A 71 8.38 -4.07 -2.79
CA ASP A 71 7.85 -4.69 -1.56
C ASP A 71 8.29 -3.87 -0.35
N LEU A 72 7.33 -3.30 0.38
CA LEU A 72 7.61 -2.41 1.50
C LEU A 72 7.87 -3.16 2.80
N HIS A 73 7.50 -4.44 2.91
CA HIS A 73 7.66 -5.22 4.14
C HIS A 73 9.06 -5.12 4.77
N PRO A 74 10.17 -5.29 4.01
CA PRO A 74 11.51 -5.26 4.60
C PRO A 74 11.89 -3.92 5.25
N PHE A 75 11.12 -2.86 4.96
CA PHE A 75 11.35 -1.51 5.44
C PHE A 75 10.39 -1.13 6.58
N VAL A 76 9.38 -1.96 6.89
CA VAL A 76 8.44 -1.73 7.99
C VAL A 76 9.03 -2.23 9.31
N THR A 77 8.98 -1.37 10.33
CA THR A 77 9.24 -1.72 11.73
C THR A 77 8.02 -1.40 12.58
N VAL A 78 7.55 -2.38 13.36
CA VAL A 78 6.49 -2.19 14.35
C VAL A 78 7.07 -2.21 15.76
N ARG A 79 6.73 -1.21 16.56
CA ARG A 79 7.10 -1.09 17.96
C ARG A 79 5.86 -1.10 18.83
N ALA A 80 5.89 -1.91 19.87
CA ALA A 80 4.85 -1.96 20.88
C ALA A 80 5.49 -2.03 22.27
N ALA A 81 4.95 -1.29 23.23
CA ALA A 81 5.51 -1.23 24.58
C ALA A 81 5.53 -2.64 25.23
N GLY A 82 6.70 -3.03 25.74
CA GLY A 82 6.89 -4.36 26.36
C GLY A 82 7.18 -5.48 25.36
N TYR A 83 7.24 -5.17 24.07
CA TYR A 83 7.61 -6.11 23.00
C TYR A 83 8.90 -5.67 22.32
N PRO A 84 9.70 -6.62 21.81
CA PRO A 84 10.82 -6.31 20.92
C PRO A 84 10.32 -5.75 19.58
N ASP A 85 11.13 -4.91 18.93
CA ASP A 85 10.86 -4.38 17.59
C ASP A 85 10.66 -5.52 16.60
N ILE A 86 9.59 -5.44 15.80
CA ILE A 86 9.23 -6.44 14.80
C ILE A 86 9.55 -5.88 13.41
N ALA A 87 10.37 -6.62 12.65
CA ALA A 87 10.61 -6.35 11.23
C ALA A 87 9.98 -7.45 10.37
N PHE A 88 9.68 -7.13 9.11
CA PHE A 88 9.17 -8.09 8.13
C PHE A 88 10.25 -8.45 7.11
N ARG A 89 10.15 -9.61 6.47
CA ARG A 89 11.12 -10.08 5.45
C ARG A 89 10.57 -10.10 4.02
N GLY A 90 9.27 -9.89 3.85
CA GLY A 90 8.58 -9.95 2.58
C GLY A 90 7.16 -10.53 2.71
N PRO A 91 6.40 -10.61 1.60
CA PRO A 91 5.00 -11.00 1.59
C PRO A 91 4.87 -12.48 1.93
N GLY A 92 4.00 -12.82 2.87
CA GLY A 92 3.81 -14.20 3.36
C GLY A 92 5.05 -14.84 4.01
N GLY A 93 6.16 -14.11 4.13
CA GLY A 93 7.35 -14.56 4.84
C GLY A 93 7.12 -14.49 6.33
N SER A 94 7.63 -15.47 7.09
CA SER A 94 7.64 -15.38 8.55
C SER A 94 8.23 -14.02 8.95
N THR A 95 7.42 -13.21 9.63
CA THR A 95 7.83 -12.04 10.41
C THR A 95 9.23 -12.25 10.97
N ALA A 96 10.11 -11.38 10.54
CA ALA A 96 11.52 -11.58 10.67
C ALA A 96 11.97 -10.97 11.99
N TYR A 97 11.95 -11.82 13.01
CA TYR A 97 12.70 -11.63 14.25
C TYR A 97 12.32 -10.34 14.97
N ALA A 98 11.64 -10.50 16.09
CA ALA A 98 11.88 -9.63 17.23
C ALA A 98 13.40 -9.34 17.32
N VAL A 99 13.85 -8.10 17.09
CA VAL A 99 15.28 -7.76 17.11
C VAL A 99 15.87 -8.25 18.44
N GLY A 100 16.78 -9.24 18.39
CA GLY A 100 17.37 -9.89 19.57
C GLY A 100 16.77 -11.25 19.98
N THR A 101 15.85 -11.85 19.20
CA THR A 101 15.30 -13.19 19.45
C THR A 101 15.61 -14.14 18.31
N ASP A 102 16.52 -15.11 18.52
CA ASP A 102 16.91 -16.12 17.52
C ASP A 102 15.93 -17.31 17.41
N ASP A 103 14.83 -17.31 18.19
CA ASP A 103 13.86 -18.40 18.28
C ASP A 103 12.55 -18.08 17.50
N PRO A 104 12.30 -18.75 16.35
CA PRO A 104 11.12 -18.53 15.53
C PRO A 104 9.79 -18.84 16.22
N ASP A 105 9.75 -19.84 17.12
CA ASP A 105 8.52 -20.23 17.80
C ASP A 105 8.10 -19.16 18.81
N ARG A 106 9.10 -18.56 19.49
CA ARG A 106 8.88 -17.44 20.41
C ARG A 106 8.40 -16.19 19.68
N VAL A 107 8.93 -15.90 18.49
CA VAL A 107 8.47 -14.80 17.63
C VAL A 107 7.00 -15.00 17.26
N LYS A 108 6.62 -16.22 16.87
CA LYS A 108 5.23 -16.55 16.53
C LYS A 108 4.28 -16.35 17.71
N THR A 109 4.67 -16.76 18.91
CA THR A 109 3.86 -16.52 20.13
C THR A 109 3.71 -15.04 20.43
N VAL A 110 4.80 -14.27 20.37
CA VAL A 110 4.77 -12.81 20.60
C VAL A 110 3.82 -12.11 19.64
N LEU A 111 3.82 -12.50 18.37
CA LEU A 111 2.97 -11.90 17.34
C LEU A 111 1.50 -12.29 17.50
N ALA A 112 1.22 -13.54 17.86
CA ALA A 112 -0.13 -13.97 18.17
C ALA A 112 -0.70 -13.20 19.38
N GLU A 113 0.09 -13.10 20.47
CA GLU A 113 -0.31 -12.34 21.66
C GLU A 113 -0.48 -10.85 21.36
N LEU A 114 0.41 -10.25 20.58
CA LEU A 114 0.32 -8.85 20.19
C LEU A 114 -0.89 -8.60 19.28
N GLY A 115 -1.12 -9.48 18.29
CA GLY A 115 -2.27 -9.41 17.40
C GLY A 115 -3.59 -9.55 18.13
N ASP A 116 -3.71 -10.51 19.05
CA ASP A 116 -4.90 -10.69 19.89
C ASP A 116 -5.18 -9.43 20.74
N ARG A 117 -4.13 -8.79 21.29
CA ARG A 117 -4.28 -7.56 22.07
C ARG A 117 -4.61 -6.34 21.22
N MET A 118 -4.07 -6.23 20.00
CA MET A 118 -4.47 -5.19 19.03
C MET A 118 -5.95 -5.32 18.69
N PHE A 119 -6.42 -6.52 18.40
CA PHE A 119 -7.81 -6.78 18.09
C PHE A 119 -8.74 -6.53 19.29
N ALA A 120 -8.32 -6.92 20.49
CA ALA A 120 -9.09 -6.69 21.72
C ALA A 120 -9.11 -5.22 22.18
N GLY A 121 -8.24 -4.36 21.61
CA GLY A 121 -8.06 -2.98 22.08
C GLY A 121 -7.34 -2.87 23.43
N ASP A 122 -6.67 -3.95 23.87
CA ASP A 122 -6.03 -4.08 25.19
C ASP A 122 -4.56 -3.59 25.20
N LEU A 123 -4.21 -2.72 24.27
CA LEU A 123 -2.92 -2.03 24.23
C LEU A 123 -3.12 -0.62 24.79
N ASP A 124 -2.55 -0.36 25.97
CA ASP A 124 -2.57 0.93 26.69
C ASP A 124 -1.74 2.05 25.98
N GLY A 125 -1.60 1.99 24.64
CA GLY A 125 -0.76 2.84 23.80
C GLY A 125 0.64 2.25 23.55
N THR A 126 1.32 2.48 22.42
CA THR A 126 0.95 2.96 21.09
C THR A 126 1.66 1.96 20.19
N VAL A 127 0.93 1.30 19.28
CA VAL A 127 1.60 0.56 18.21
C VAL A 127 2.14 1.62 17.27
N ASP A 128 3.44 1.72 17.18
CA ASP A 128 4.14 2.65 16.29
C ASP A 128 4.65 1.85 15.10
N VAL A 129 4.15 2.18 13.91
CA VAL A 129 4.57 1.57 12.66
C VAL A 129 5.38 2.61 11.91
N THR A 130 6.61 2.26 11.53
CA THR A 130 7.51 3.15 10.79
C THR A 130 8.02 2.46 9.54
N VAL A 131 8.23 3.23 8.47
CA VAL A 131 8.78 2.74 7.20
C VAL A 131 10.07 3.47 6.86
N ASP A 132 11.13 2.71 6.59
CA ASP A 132 12.42 3.25 6.13
C ASP A 132 12.41 3.48 4.61
N TRP A 133 11.85 4.63 4.22
CA TRP A 133 11.73 5.06 2.82
C TRP A 133 13.08 5.33 2.15
N ASP A 134 14.08 5.76 2.91
CA ASP A 134 15.43 6.02 2.39
C ASP A 134 16.08 4.71 1.93
N SER A 135 15.92 3.64 2.70
CA SER A 135 16.42 2.30 2.35
C SER A 135 15.62 1.62 1.24
N ALA A 136 14.34 1.99 1.05
CA ALA A 136 13.49 1.43 0.00
C ALA A 136 13.94 1.80 -1.41
N GLY A 137 14.74 2.87 -1.57
CA GLY A 137 15.31 3.25 -2.86
C GLY A 137 14.28 3.68 -3.89
N VAL A 138 13.23 4.38 -3.46
CA VAL A 138 12.10 4.76 -4.31
C VAL A 138 12.55 5.70 -5.45
N PRO A 139 12.33 5.34 -6.72
CA PRO A 139 12.68 6.21 -7.84
C PRO A 139 11.75 7.42 -7.91
N PRO A 140 12.26 8.62 -8.23
CA PRO A 140 11.41 9.80 -8.44
C PRO A 140 10.56 9.66 -9.71
N LEU A 141 9.35 10.24 -9.70
CA LEU A 141 8.49 10.29 -10.88
C LEU A 141 9.11 11.15 -11.99
N VAL A 142 8.95 10.69 -13.24
CA VAL A 142 9.48 11.34 -14.44
C VAL A 142 8.35 11.66 -15.41
N GLY A 143 8.19 12.93 -15.73
CA GLY A 143 7.12 13.42 -16.61
C GLY A 143 6.08 14.22 -15.85
N GLU A 144 4.91 14.38 -16.47
CA GLU A 144 3.74 14.96 -15.82
C GLU A 144 3.23 14.03 -14.72
N ARG A 145 2.86 14.59 -13.57
CA ARG A 145 2.39 13.85 -12.40
C ARG A 145 0.88 13.85 -12.37
N ALA A 146 0.27 12.78 -11.89
CA ALA A 146 -1.16 12.74 -11.63
C ALA A 146 -1.50 13.63 -10.42
N GLU A 147 -2.62 14.32 -10.51
CA GLU A 147 -3.19 15.24 -9.53
C GLU A 147 -4.70 14.94 -9.36
N GLU A 148 -5.35 15.61 -8.42
CA GLU A 148 -6.80 15.48 -8.19
C GLU A 148 -7.58 15.79 -9.48
N GLY A 149 -8.57 14.94 -9.80
CA GLY A 149 -9.35 14.99 -11.04
C GLY A 149 -8.73 14.24 -12.24
N ASP A 150 -7.53 13.67 -12.09
CA ASP A 150 -6.96 12.80 -13.11
C ASP A 150 -7.43 11.36 -12.99
N TYR A 151 -7.46 10.65 -14.12
CA TYR A 151 -7.70 9.22 -14.19
C TYR A 151 -6.43 8.48 -14.65
N VAL A 152 -6.13 7.36 -14.00
CA VAL A 152 -4.94 6.55 -14.27
C VAL A 152 -5.28 5.08 -14.43
N LEU A 153 -4.47 4.36 -15.21
CA LEU A 153 -4.61 2.92 -15.37
C LEU A 153 -3.67 2.19 -14.40
N LEU A 154 -4.21 1.29 -13.58
CA LEU A 154 -3.43 0.40 -12.72
C LEU A 154 -3.07 -0.90 -13.46
N GLY A 155 -1.92 -1.47 -13.12
CA GLY A 155 -1.41 -2.73 -13.68
C GLY A 155 -0.57 -2.59 -14.96
N ASP A 156 -0.36 -3.72 -15.63
CA ASP A 156 0.51 -3.82 -16.81
C ASP A 156 -0.29 -3.89 -18.14
N GLY A 157 -1.53 -3.39 -18.14
CA GLY A 157 -2.40 -3.36 -19.32
C GLY A 157 -1.80 -2.54 -20.47
N PRO A 158 -2.17 -2.83 -21.72
CA PRO A 158 -1.83 -1.94 -22.82
C PRO A 158 -2.43 -0.55 -22.55
N LEU A 159 -1.65 0.50 -22.81
CA LEU A 159 -2.20 1.86 -22.79
C LEU A 159 -3.17 2.00 -23.97
N ASP A 160 -4.39 2.42 -23.65
CA ASP A 160 -5.38 2.76 -24.66
C ASP A 160 -4.96 4.02 -25.42
N ASP A 161 -5.44 4.11 -26.67
CA ASP A 161 -5.39 5.35 -27.42
C ASP A 161 -6.50 6.27 -26.88
N LEU A 162 -6.12 7.29 -26.12
CA LEU A 162 -7.06 8.23 -25.50
C LEU A 162 -7.41 9.41 -26.40
N ASP A 163 -6.83 9.48 -27.61
CA ASP A 163 -7.10 10.59 -28.54
C ASP A 163 -8.54 10.56 -29.07
N GLU A 164 -9.21 9.40 -29.04
CA GLU A 164 -10.62 9.26 -29.41
C GLU A 164 -11.60 9.78 -28.36
N LEU A 165 -11.12 10.09 -27.14
CA LEU A 165 -11.94 10.60 -26.04
C LEU A 165 -11.95 12.13 -25.97
N ASP A 166 -11.14 12.81 -26.76
CA ASP A 166 -10.97 14.27 -26.71
C ASP A 166 -12.26 15.05 -27.09
N ASP A 167 -13.24 14.40 -27.74
CA ASP A 167 -14.52 14.99 -28.15
C ASP A 167 -15.66 14.77 -27.13
N LEU A 168 -15.43 13.98 -26.08
CA LEU A 168 -16.44 13.71 -25.04
C LEU A 168 -16.59 14.90 -24.09
N ASP A 169 -17.78 15.06 -23.51
CA ASP A 169 -17.94 15.93 -22.36
C ASP A 169 -17.41 15.28 -21.07
N GLU A 170 -17.37 16.04 -19.97
CA GLU A 170 -16.74 15.61 -18.71
C GLU A 170 -17.40 14.35 -18.12
N ASP A 171 -18.73 14.28 -18.16
CA ASP A 171 -19.50 13.16 -17.61
C ASP A 171 -19.32 11.91 -18.51
N GLU A 172 -19.39 12.07 -19.83
CA GLU A 172 -19.18 10.96 -20.79
C GLU A 172 -17.73 10.44 -20.76
N LEU A 173 -16.75 11.33 -20.54
CA LEU A 173 -15.34 10.99 -20.43
C LEU A 173 -15.07 10.15 -19.18
N GLU A 174 -15.62 10.54 -18.03
CA GLU A 174 -15.50 9.79 -16.78
C GLU A 174 -16.06 8.36 -16.92
N ASP A 175 -17.30 8.23 -17.40
CA ASP A 175 -17.94 6.93 -17.59
C ASP A 175 -17.11 6.01 -18.51
N GLU A 176 -16.63 6.54 -19.64
CA GLU A 176 -15.84 5.76 -20.60
C GLU A 176 -14.47 5.37 -20.05
N LEU A 177 -13.82 6.23 -19.25
CA LEU A 177 -12.55 5.92 -18.58
C LEU A 177 -12.73 4.80 -17.56
N ILE A 178 -13.79 4.87 -16.74
CA ILE A 178 -14.13 3.83 -15.76
C ILE A 178 -14.42 2.49 -16.45
N ASP A 179 -15.19 2.50 -17.54
CA ASP A 179 -15.50 1.30 -18.33
C ASP A 179 -14.26 0.65 -18.94
N ARG A 180 -13.22 1.47 -19.23
CA ARG A 180 -11.89 1.02 -19.69
C ARG A 180 -10.98 0.58 -18.54
N GLY A 181 -11.41 0.70 -17.29
CA GLY A 181 -10.66 0.29 -16.10
C GLY A 181 -9.67 1.35 -15.59
N TYR A 182 -9.83 2.61 -15.99
CA TYR A 182 -9.13 3.71 -15.33
C TYR A 182 -9.76 3.99 -13.98
N VAL A 183 -8.94 4.48 -13.08
CA VAL A 183 -9.27 4.77 -11.69
C VAL A 183 -8.91 6.23 -11.42
N GLU A 184 -9.80 6.96 -10.76
CA GLU A 184 -9.55 8.34 -10.37
C GLU A 184 -8.33 8.44 -9.44
N TYR A 185 -7.60 9.54 -9.50
CA TYR A 185 -6.60 9.88 -8.50
C TYR A 185 -7.24 9.94 -7.11
N GLY A 186 -6.68 9.22 -6.14
CA GLY A 186 -7.20 9.24 -4.77
C GLY A 186 -7.06 7.91 -4.06
N ASP A 187 -7.99 7.68 -3.14
CA ASP A 187 -8.05 6.50 -2.27
C ASP A 187 -9.16 5.56 -2.75
N HIS A 188 -8.80 4.30 -2.99
CA HIS A 188 -9.72 3.28 -3.48
C HIS A 188 -9.57 2.02 -2.64
N ASP A 189 -10.67 1.38 -2.28
CA ASP A 189 -10.67 0.02 -1.74
C ASP A 189 -11.62 -0.82 -2.58
N PHE A 190 -11.05 -1.71 -3.40
CA PHE A 190 -11.84 -2.50 -4.36
C PHE A 190 -12.55 -3.69 -3.70
N ASP A 191 -12.25 -3.98 -2.43
CA ASP A 191 -12.77 -5.13 -1.69
C ASP A 191 -13.53 -4.73 -0.40
N ALA A 192 -13.77 -3.43 -0.18
CA ALA A 192 -14.51 -2.87 0.98
C ALA A 192 -15.99 -3.29 1.08
#